data_AF-A0A8J8A7Y6-F1
#
_entry.id   AF-A0A8J8A7Y6-F1
#
_cell.length_a   1.000
_cell.length_b   1.000
_cell.length_c   1.000
_cell.angle_alpha   90.00
_cell.angle_beta   90.00
_cell.angle_gamma   90.00
#
_symmetry.space_group_name_H-M   'P 1'
#
loop_
_entity.id
_entity.type
_entity.pdbx_description
1 polymer ?
#
loop_
_entity_poly.entity_id
_entity_poly.type
_entity_poly.pdbx_seq_one_letter_code
_entity_poly.pdbx_strand_id
1 'polypeptide(L)'
;MQEVKKTNFSGLAVIFLLLFSLPLVSADCSSYELYSVNSISSFNGWLLIEVVKNSYACEMIAGEWTPVLVGIPDEYYLLTDGNKTILLGGTGIGQRISVGFMSGTLYVLTVTSTRVPYQNITITVEGRPHNFTLLKNVIVKTLYRFNGTCLENVSTCRIVSYPNGTKINTCRGFIWNASAFKPPNVSLAGSPVRIENGRLHFTLRRKSYTLALPEGVNASNLKLEAFMAKRGAVLINTGVIQVPVGVSIDEVPLLFTVENKTVRPPSVLSLEKFVCEKASVNTTKSAGENVTANSTDTPHTPPIKTTPSHPTSTKENSKICGPAFIILATTTGLLLRRH
;
A
#
# COMPACT_ATOMS: atom_id res chain seq x y z
N MET A 1 44.89 10.68 -78.21
CA MET A 1 43.45 10.95 -78.37
C MET A 1 42.72 9.78 -77.73
N GLN A 2 42.41 9.89 -76.44
CA GLN A 2 41.97 8.77 -75.60
C GLN A 2 40.65 9.15 -74.92
N GLU A 3 39.67 8.27 -75.09
CA GLU A 3 38.29 8.40 -74.63
C GLU A 3 38.18 8.48 -73.10
N VAL A 4 37.30 9.37 -72.65
CA VAL A 4 36.85 9.51 -71.26
C VAL A 4 35.84 8.40 -70.97
N LYS A 5 36.22 7.43 -70.13
CA LYS A 5 35.30 6.40 -69.61
C LYS A 5 34.62 6.94 -68.34
N LYS A 6 33.41 7.49 -68.50
CA LYS A 6 32.50 7.82 -67.39
C LYS A 6 32.12 6.55 -66.63
N THR A 7 32.53 6.45 -65.36
CA THR A 7 32.06 5.42 -64.44
C THR A 7 30.92 6.01 -63.60
N ASN A 8 29.71 5.49 -63.82
CA ASN A 8 28.52 5.77 -63.02
C ASN A 8 28.68 5.12 -61.64
N PHE A 9 29.12 5.91 -60.65
CA PHE A 9 29.19 5.52 -59.24
C PHE A 9 28.29 6.46 -58.43
N SER A 10 26.97 6.30 -58.51
CA SER A 10 26.06 7.21 -57.76
C SER A 10 24.71 6.63 -57.33
N GLY A 11 24.35 5.40 -57.68
CA GLY A 11 23.06 4.81 -57.26
C GLY A 11 23.11 4.08 -55.92
N LEU A 12 24.14 3.27 -55.68
CA LEU A 12 24.22 2.38 -54.51
C LEU A 12 24.56 3.11 -53.21
N ALA A 13 25.37 4.17 -53.29
CA ALA A 13 25.75 4.97 -52.11
C ALA A 13 24.55 5.72 -51.51
N VAL A 14 23.61 6.17 -52.35
CA VAL A 14 22.43 6.91 -51.90
C VAL A 14 21.42 6.00 -51.19
N ILE A 15 21.27 4.75 -51.64
CA ILE A 15 20.40 3.75 -50.98
C ILE A 15 20.98 3.35 -49.60
N PHE A 16 22.30 3.21 -49.48
CA PHE A 16 22.96 2.91 -48.20
C PHE A 16 22.86 4.08 -47.20
N LEU A 17 22.92 5.33 -47.68
CA LEU A 17 22.70 6.52 -46.85
C LEU A 17 21.23 6.70 -46.40
N LEU A 18 20.26 6.28 -47.23
CA LEU A 18 18.83 6.28 -46.87
C LEU A 18 18.47 5.19 -45.84
N LEU A 19 19.17 4.06 -45.83
CA LEU A 19 18.99 3.01 -44.81
C LEU A 19 19.54 3.41 -43.43
N PHE A 20 20.55 4.30 -43.38
CA PHE A 20 21.13 4.82 -42.13
C PHE A 20 20.41 6.05 -41.56
N SER A 21 19.42 6.59 -42.26
CA SER A 21 18.64 7.77 -41.84
C SER A 21 17.23 7.43 -41.35
N LEU A 22 16.87 6.15 -41.29
CA LEU A 22 15.76 5.72 -40.45
C LEU A 22 16.17 5.97 -38.99
N PRO A 23 15.39 6.74 -38.21
CA PRO A 23 15.66 6.89 -36.79
C PRO A 23 15.75 5.49 -36.20
N LEU A 24 16.88 5.18 -35.55
CA LEU A 24 16.97 4.00 -34.69
C LEU A 24 15.72 4.03 -33.81
N VAL A 25 14.81 3.09 -34.03
CA VAL A 25 13.67 2.88 -33.14
C VAL A 25 14.29 2.60 -31.79
N SER A 26 14.22 3.57 -30.88
CA SER A 26 14.73 3.44 -29.53
C SER A 26 13.92 2.34 -28.86
N ALA A 27 14.47 1.13 -28.85
CA ALA A 27 13.91 -0.01 -28.13
C ALA A 27 14.12 0.10 -26.60
N ASP A 28 14.77 1.18 -26.13
CA ASP A 28 15.06 1.41 -24.71
C ASP A 28 13.85 1.98 -23.97
N CYS A 29 12.80 1.17 -23.85
CA CYS A 29 11.82 1.34 -22.79
C CYS A 29 12.12 0.35 -21.67
N SER A 30 12.32 0.86 -20.46
CA SER A 30 12.41 0.04 -19.25
C SER A 30 11.24 0.34 -18.32
N SER A 31 10.74 -0.68 -17.64
CA SER A 31 9.72 -0.50 -16.60
C SER A 31 10.36 0.14 -15.36
N TYR A 32 9.63 1.02 -14.69
CA TYR A 32 10.12 1.73 -13.51
C TYR A 32 9.00 2.10 -12.57
N GLU A 33 9.35 2.49 -11.35
CA GLU A 33 8.42 3.02 -10.35
C GLU A 33 8.82 4.44 -9.97
N LEU A 34 7.82 5.30 -9.79
CA LEU A 34 8.00 6.65 -9.26
C LEU A 34 7.43 6.72 -7.85
N TYR A 35 8.26 7.15 -6.91
CA TYR A 35 7.86 7.44 -5.54
C TYR A 35 7.84 8.95 -5.31
N SER A 36 6.79 9.43 -4.67
CA SER A 36 6.66 10.86 -4.31
C SER A 36 5.91 11.03 -3.00
N VAL A 37 6.32 12.01 -2.21
CA VAL A 37 5.61 12.37 -0.98
C VAL A 37 4.43 13.27 -1.35
N ASN A 38 3.21 12.80 -1.08
CA ASN A 38 1.97 13.51 -1.38
C ASN A 38 1.60 14.49 -0.26
N SER A 39 1.69 14.04 1.00
CA SER A 39 1.33 14.86 2.15
C SER A 39 2.18 14.52 3.38
N ILE A 40 2.41 15.53 4.23
CA ILE A 40 3.12 15.38 5.50
C ILE A 40 2.28 16.04 6.58
N SER A 41 1.80 15.28 7.55
CA SER A 41 1.01 15.78 8.68
C SER A 41 1.74 15.57 9.99
N SER A 42 1.48 16.44 10.98
CA SER A 42 2.00 16.24 12.35
C SER A 42 0.89 16.18 13.37
N PHE A 43 1.09 15.35 14.38
CA PHE A 43 0.17 15.19 15.50
C PHE A 43 0.96 14.69 16.72
N ASN A 44 0.82 15.35 17.88
CA ASN A 44 1.53 14.97 19.11
C ASN A 44 3.06 14.77 18.94
N GLY A 45 3.67 15.54 18.03
CA GLY A 45 5.10 15.46 17.68
C GLY A 45 5.47 14.31 16.73
N TRP A 46 4.55 13.45 16.35
CA TRP A 46 4.76 12.45 15.30
C TRP A 46 4.51 13.07 13.93
N LEU A 47 5.21 12.56 12.91
CA LEU A 47 4.98 12.88 11.51
C LEU A 47 4.34 11.68 10.82
N LEU A 48 3.23 11.91 10.11
CA LEU A 48 2.61 10.98 9.19
C LEU A 48 2.92 11.45 7.77
N ILE A 49 3.54 10.58 6.98
CA ILE A 49 4.00 10.87 5.63
C ILE A 49 3.25 9.93 4.70
N GLU A 50 2.54 10.51 3.75
CA GLU A 50 1.84 9.80 2.70
C GLU A 50 2.74 9.77 1.45
N VAL A 51 3.01 8.57 0.96
CA VAL A 51 3.86 8.32 -0.21
C VAL A 51 3.02 7.66 -1.28
N VAL A 52 3.04 8.23 -2.48
CA VAL A 52 2.38 7.66 -3.66
C VAL A 52 3.43 6.96 -4.51
N LYS A 53 3.10 5.74 -4.96
CA LYS A 53 3.88 4.94 -5.90
C LYS A 53 3.11 4.77 -7.21
N ASN A 54 3.70 5.20 -8.31
CA ASN A 54 3.20 4.97 -9.66
C ASN A 54 4.10 3.97 -10.38
N SER A 55 3.54 2.84 -10.82
CA SER A 55 4.28 1.82 -11.57
C SER A 55 4.07 2.01 -13.07
N TYR A 56 5.15 2.04 -13.84
CA TYR A 56 5.12 2.17 -15.29
C TYR A 56 5.67 0.90 -15.94
N ALA A 57 4.96 0.38 -16.93
CA ALA A 57 5.43 -0.69 -17.80
C ALA A 57 5.52 -0.22 -19.25
N CYS A 58 6.30 -0.94 -20.03
CA CYS A 58 6.48 -0.65 -21.44
C CYS A 58 5.42 -1.34 -22.28
N GLU A 59 4.70 -0.56 -23.08
CA GLU A 59 3.74 -1.07 -24.06
C GLU A 59 4.12 -0.56 -25.45
N MET A 60 3.84 -1.37 -26.47
CA MET A 60 4.08 -0.98 -27.86
C MET A 60 2.86 -0.20 -28.37
N ILE A 61 3.04 1.10 -28.62
CA ILE A 61 2.01 2.01 -29.12
C ILE A 61 2.49 2.54 -30.48
N ALA A 62 1.72 2.29 -31.53
CA ALA A 62 2.03 2.73 -32.90
C ALA A 62 3.45 2.35 -33.39
N GLY A 63 3.99 1.21 -32.93
CA GLY A 63 5.32 0.74 -33.29
C GLY A 63 6.48 1.28 -32.44
N GLU A 64 6.18 2.10 -31.42
CA GLU A 64 7.15 2.65 -30.48
C GLU A 64 6.91 2.09 -29.06
N TRP A 65 7.97 1.73 -28.35
CA TRP A 65 7.88 1.31 -26.96
C TRP A 65 7.71 2.54 -26.06
N THR A 66 6.53 2.67 -25.44
CA THR A 66 6.15 3.81 -24.61
C THR A 66 5.92 3.36 -23.16
N PRO A 67 6.41 4.10 -22.15
CA PRO A 67 6.06 3.83 -20.76
C PRO A 67 4.62 4.25 -20.48
N VAL A 68 3.82 3.32 -19.99
CA VAL A 68 2.40 3.51 -19.66
C VAL A 68 2.20 3.20 -18.17
N LEU A 69 1.39 4.03 -17.50
CA LEU A 69 1.01 3.83 -16.11
C LEU A 69 0.20 2.53 -15.98
N VAL A 70 0.61 1.65 -15.08
CA VAL A 70 -0.06 0.37 -14.82
C VAL A 70 -0.85 0.44 -13.54
N GLY A 71 -2.14 0.14 -13.63
CA GLY A 71 -3.02 0.02 -12.47
C GLY A 71 -3.38 1.36 -11.83
N ILE A 72 -3.78 1.29 -10.57
CA ILE A 72 -4.07 2.46 -9.73
C ILE A 72 -2.82 2.74 -8.88
N PRO A 73 -2.44 4.01 -8.66
CA PRO A 73 -1.33 4.34 -7.78
C PRO A 73 -1.48 3.69 -6.41
N ASP A 74 -0.38 3.15 -5.88
CA ASP A 74 -0.37 2.64 -4.52
C ASP A 74 -0.08 3.80 -3.55
N GLU A 75 -0.78 3.82 -2.42
CA GLU A 75 -0.52 4.74 -1.32
C GLU A 75 0.15 3.99 -0.17
N TYR A 76 1.20 4.56 0.40
CA TYR A 76 1.89 4.07 1.59
C TYR A 76 1.91 5.14 2.67
N TYR A 77 1.86 4.70 3.92
CA TYR A 77 1.89 5.60 5.07
C TYR A 77 3.07 5.27 5.98
N LEU A 78 3.96 6.24 6.17
CA LEU A 78 5.07 6.18 7.10
C LEU A 78 4.76 7.03 8.33
N LEU A 79 4.94 6.46 9.52
CA LEU A 79 4.80 7.14 10.79
C LEU A 79 6.17 7.24 11.47
N THR A 80 6.62 8.45 11.82
CA THR A 80 7.93 8.63 12.47
C THR A 80 7.91 9.64 13.61
N ASP A 81 8.66 9.36 14.67
CA ASP A 81 8.97 10.32 15.74
C ASP A 81 10.38 10.92 15.61
N GLY A 82 11.08 10.60 14.53
CA GLY A 82 12.46 11.01 14.26
C GLY A 82 13.53 10.09 14.83
N ASN A 83 13.15 9.11 15.64
CA ASN A 83 14.03 8.01 16.06
C ASN A 83 13.54 6.67 15.50
N LYS A 84 12.23 6.44 15.50
CA LYS A 84 11.60 5.25 14.92
C LYS A 84 10.79 5.64 13.69
N THR A 85 10.81 4.78 12.68
CA THR A 85 9.93 4.89 11.51
C THR A 85 9.16 3.59 11.38
N ILE A 86 7.86 3.71 11.11
CA ILE A 86 6.94 2.60 10.99
C ILE A 86 6.25 2.70 9.63
N LEU A 87 6.36 1.65 8.83
CA LEU A 87 5.51 1.46 7.68
C LEU A 87 4.16 0.94 8.18
N LEU A 88 3.17 1.82 8.19
CA LEU A 88 1.78 1.43 8.49
C LEU A 88 1.22 0.52 7.40
N GLY A 89 1.85 0.56 6.22
CA GLY A 89 1.64 -0.27 5.04
C GLY A 89 1.01 0.52 3.91
N GLY A 90 0.47 -0.18 2.91
CA GLY A 90 -0.10 0.47 1.73
C GLY A 90 -1.27 -0.29 1.10
N THR A 91 -1.76 0.24 -0.02
CA THR A 91 -2.75 -0.44 -0.85
C THR A 91 -2.05 -1.49 -1.71
N GLY A 92 -2.48 -2.75 -1.63
CA GLY A 92 -1.99 -3.83 -2.48
C GLY A 92 -3.09 -4.86 -2.77
N ILE A 93 -2.74 -5.91 -3.52
CA ILE A 93 -3.68 -6.99 -3.84
C ILE A 93 -3.94 -7.81 -2.56
N GLY A 94 -5.19 -7.80 -2.07
CA GLY A 94 -5.63 -8.61 -0.93
C GLY A 94 -5.47 -7.95 0.45
N GLN A 95 -4.71 -6.85 0.54
CA GLN A 95 -4.60 -6.03 1.75
C GLN A 95 -4.79 -4.55 1.40
N ARG A 96 -5.75 -3.91 2.07
CA ARG A 96 -5.95 -2.46 1.98
C ARG A 96 -5.73 -1.83 3.34
N ILE A 97 -5.03 -0.71 3.35
CA ILE A 97 -4.79 0.06 4.57
C ILE A 97 -5.33 1.46 4.35
N SER A 98 -6.02 1.97 5.34
CA SER A 98 -6.52 3.34 5.37
C SER A 98 -6.07 3.97 6.67
N VAL A 99 -5.50 5.17 6.57
CA VAL A 99 -4.99 5.93 7.72
C VAL A 99 -5.77 7.23 7.84
N GLY A 100 -6.12 7.60 9.07
CA GLY A 100 -6.96 8.76 9.27
C GLY A 100 -7.19 9.06 10.74
N PHE A 101 -7.86 10.18 10.98
CA PHE A 101 -8.09 10.72 12.30
C PHE A 101 -9.57 10.64 12.66
N MET A 102 -9.85 10.20 13.89
CA MET A 102 -11.16 10.34 14.52
C MET A 102 -10.97 11.08 15.82
N SER A 103 -11.65 12.24 15.96
CA SER A 103 -11.53 13.11 17.13
C SER A 103 -10.07 13.45 17.50
N GLY A 104 -9.24 13.73 16.48
CA GLY A 104 -7.82 14.08 16.65
C GLY A 104 -6.88 12.92 16.99
N THR A 105 -7.41 11.70 17.15
CA THR A 105 -6.61 10.49 17.38
C THR A 105 -6.36 9.78 16.07
N LEU A 106 -5.11 9.33 15.83
CA LEU A 106 -4.75 8.56 14.65
C LEU A 106 -5.28 7.12 14.76
N TYR A 107 -5.91 6.66 13.68
CA TYR A 107 -6.35 5.29 13.50
C TYR A 107 -5.81 4.71 12.18
N VAL A 108 -5.56 3.40 12.21
CA VAL A 108 -5.13 2.63 11.05
C VAL A 108 -6.11 1.49 10.86
N LEU A 109 -6.82 1.48 9.74
CA LEU A 109 -7.71 0.39 9.35
C LEU A 109 -6.96 -0.54 8.39
N THR A 110 -6.81 -1.80 8.76
CA THR A 110 -6.36 -2.85 7.84
C THR A 110 -7.53 -3.70 7.40
N VAL A 111 -7.58 -4.02 6.12
CA VAL A 111 -8.59 -4.89 5.51
C VAL A 111 -7.86 -5.98 4.74
N THR A 112 -7.95 -7.21 5.22
CA THR A 112 -7.43 -8.38 4.51
C THR A 112 -8.58 -9.17 3.90
N SER A 113 -8.42 -9.63 2.66
CA SER A 113 -9.42 -10.43 1.94
C SER A 113 -8.79 -11.71 1.44
N THR A 114 -9.32 -12.86 1.85
CA THR A 114 -8.83 -14.18 1.44
C THR A 114 -9.98 -15.05 0.93
N ARG A 115 -9.72 -15.82 -0.13
CA ARG A 115 -10.62 -16.86 -0.60
C ARG A 115 -10.17 -18.18 0.00
N VAL A 116 -11.06 -18.86 0.71
CA VAL A 116 -10.75 -20.14 1.37
C VAL A 116 -11.75 -21.21 0.92
N PRO A 117 -11.33 -22.49 0.86
CA PRO A 117 -12.25 -23.59 0.59
C PRO A 117 -13.46 -23.59 1.55
N TYR A 118 -14.64 -23.85 1.01
CA TYR A 118 -15.89 -23.95 1.76
C TYR A 118 -16.51 -25.34 1.64
N GLN A 119 -16.69 -25.83 0.42
CA GLN A 119 -17.38 -27.10 0.18
C GLN A 119 -16.94 -27.69 -1.16
N ASN A 120 -16.80 -29.02 -1.23
CA ASN A 120 -16.61 -29.72 -2.50
C ASN A 120 -17.96 -30.17 -3.03
N ILE A 121 -18.22 -29.90 -4.30
CA ILE A 121 -19.41 -30.33 -5.02
C ILE A 121 -18.98 -31.26 -6.14
N THR A 122 -19.65 -32.40 -6.23
CA THR A 122 -19.51 -33.31 -7.36
C THR A 122 -20.71 -33.14 -8.27
N ILE A 123 -20.45 -32.87 -9.55
CA ILE A 123 -21.47 -32.75 -10.59
C ILE A 123 -21.16 -33.80 -11.66
N THR A 124 -22.17 -34.55 -12.09
CA THR A 124 -22.01 -35.51 -13.17
C THR A 124 -22.32 -34.84 -14.51
N VAL A 125 -21.35 -34.79 -15.42
CA VAL A 125 -21.51 -34.30 -16.79
C VAL A 125 -21.27 -35.47 -17.73
N GLU A 126 -22.26 -35.80 -18.57
CA GLU A 126 -22.19 -36.93 -19.52
C GLU A 126 -21.81 -38.27 -18.85
N GLY A 127 -22.34 -38.52 -17.66
CA GLY A 127 -22.08 -39.75 -16.89
C GLY A 127 -20.72 -39.79 -16.17
N ARG A 128 -19.90 -38.73 -16.25
CA ARG A 128 -18.61 -38.62 -15.54
C ARG A 128 -18.69 -37.65 -14.37
N PRO A 129 -18.21 -38.01 -13.17
CA PRO A 129 -18.19 -37.10 -12.03
C PRO A 129 -17.06 -36.08 -12.15
N HIS A 130 -17.38 -34.81 -11.94
CA HIS A 130 -16.46 -33.68 -11.86
C HIS A 130 -16.56 -33.02 -10.49
N ASN A 131 -15.42 -32.86 -9.82
CA ASN A 131 -15.35 -32.22 -8.51
C ASN A 131 -14.95 -30.76 -8.65
N PHE A 132 -15.70 -29.87 -8.01
CA PHE A 132 -15.41 -28.45 -7.95
C PHE A 132 -15.46 -27.98 -6.49
N THR A 133 -14.42 -27.28 -6.04
CA THR A 133 -14.39 -26.66 -4.70
C THR A 133 -15.01 -25.28 -4.76
N LEU A 134 -16.12 -25.11 -4.06
CA LEU A 134 -16.67 -23.80 -3.76
C LEU A 134 -15.76 -23.07 -2.77
N LEU A 135 -15.47 -21.81 -3.07
CA LEU A 135 -14.67 -20.93 -2.22
C LEU A 135 -15.57 -19.92 -1.52
N LYS A 136 -15.36 -19.70 -0.22
CA LYS A 136 -15.95 -18.57 0.52
C LYS A 136 -14.96 -17.43 0.61
N ASN A 137 -15.45 -16.20 0.62
CA ASN A 137 -14.63 -15.01 0.82
C ASN A 137 -14.62 -14.63 2.30
N VAL A 138 -13.44 -14.46 2.88
CA VAL A 138 -13.24 -14.04 4.26
C VAL A 138 -12.56 -12.69 4.24
N ILE A 139 -13.23 -11.67 4.77
CA ILE A 139 -12.69 -10.32 4.94
C ILE A 139 -12.48 -10.09 6.43
N VAL A 140 -11.27 -9.72 6.84
CA VAL A 140 -10.97 -9.30 8.21
C VAL A 140 -10.61 -7.81 8.19
N LYS A 141 -11.39 -7.02 8.92
CA LYS A 141 -11.14 -5.59 9.14
C LYS A 141 -10.60 -5.42 10.56
N THR A 142 -9.41 -4.88 10.71
CA THR A 142 -8.81 -4.58 12.03
C THR A 142 -8.58 -3.09 12.12
N LEU A 143 -9.11 -2.46 13.17
CA LEU A 143 -8.90 -1.06 13.46
C LEU A 143 -7.91 -0.93 14.61
N TYR A 144 -6.82 -0.23 14.35
CA TYR A 144 -5.83 0.13 15.33
C TYR A 144 -5.97 1.59 15.73
N ARG A 145 -5.84 1.87 17.03
CA ARG A 145 -5.77 3.21 17.60
C ARG A 145 -4.34 3.50 18.04
N PHE A 146 -3.78 4.62 17.61
CA PHE A 146 -2.47 5.02 18.09
C PHE A 146 -2.57 5.70 19.45
N ASN A 147 -1.84 5.18 20.45
CA ASN A 147 -1.87 5.70 21.83
C ASN A 147 -0.67 6.62 22.16
N GLY A 148 0.20 6.91 21.18
CA GLY A 148 1.42 7.69 21.39
C GLY A 148 2.70 6.86 21.49
N THR A 149 2.59 5.55 21.74
CA THR A 149 3.73 4.61 21.84
C THR A 149 3.63 3.40 20.93
N CYS A 150 2.43 2.87 20.71
CA CYS A 150 2.15 1.70 19.88
C CYS A 150 0.72 1.79 19.29
N LEU A 151 0.38 0.83 18.43
CA LEU A 151 -0.93 0.70 17.81
C LEU A 151 -1.78 -0.35 18.54
N GLU A 152 -2.81 0.10 19.24
CA GLU A 152 -3.71 -0.75 20.00
C GLU A 152 -4.82 -1.30 19.09
N ASN A 153 -5.00 -2.62 19.01
CA ASN A 153 -6.15 -3.21 18.30
C ASN A 153 -7.44 -2.94 19.10
N VAL A 154 -8.23 -1.98 18.64
CA VAL A 154 -9.46 -1.57 19.33
C VAL A 154 -10.71 -2.24 18.76
N SER A 155 -10.66 -2.73 17.51
CA SER A 155 -11.79 -3.41 16.91
C SER A 155 -11.33 -4.40 15.84
N THR A 156 -11.95 -5.58 15.80
CA THR A 156 -11.77 -6.55 14.73
C THR A 156 -13.12 -7.06 14.26
N CYS A 157 -13.39 -6.97 12.95
CA CYS A 157 -14.60 -7.46 12.31
C CYS A 157 -14.24 -8.49 11.24
N ARG A 158 -14.81 -9.68 11.36
CA ARG A 158 -14.66 -10.76 10.38
C ARG A 158 -15.97 -10.96 9.63
N ILE A 159 -15.92 -10.80 8.31
CA ILE A 159 -17.04 -10.95 7.40
C ILE A 159 -16.79 -12.17 6.52
N VAL A 160 -17.67 -13.17 6.57
CA VAL A 160 -17.62 -14.35 5.71
C VAL A 160 -18.76 -14.28 4.72
N SER A 161 -18.44 -14.26 3.43
CA SER A 161 -19.41 -14.31 2.34
C SER A 161 -19.33 -15.67 1.65
N TYR A 162 -20.46 -16.37 1.61
CA TYR A 162 -20.61 -17.67 0.98
C TYR A 162 -21.09 -17.53 -0.47
N PRO A 163 -20.79 -18.49 -1.36
CA PRO A 163 -21.26 -18.46 -2.75
C PRO A 163 -22.79 -18.39 -2.91
N ASN A 164 -23.53 -18.91 -1.93
CA ASN A 164 -25.00 -18.86 -1.90
C ASN A 164 -25.56 -17.47 -1.52
N GLY A 165 -24.71 -16.44 -1.40
CA GLY A 165 -25.11 -15.08 -1.03
C GLY A 165 -25.18 -14.81 0.47
N THR A 166 -25.11 -15.85 1.31
CA THR A 166 -25.13 -15.70 2.78
C THR A 166 -23.90 -14.91 3.25
N LYS A 167 -24.11 -13.96 4.15
CA LYS A 167 -23.03 -13.18 4.78
C LYS A 167 -23.15 -13.25 6.30
N ILE A 168 -22.06 -13.66 6.95
CA ILE A 168 -21.95 -13.69 8.41
C ILE A 168 -20.93 -12.62 8.82
N ASN A 169 -21.32 -11.74 9.74
CA ASN A 169 -20.43 -10.72 10.30
C ASN A 169 -20.24 -10.96 11.79
N THR A 170 -18.99 -11.01 12.24
CA THR A 170 -18.62 -11.13 13.65
C THR A 170 -17.64 -10.03 14.00
N CYS A 171 -18.10 -9.04 14.75
CA CYS A 171 -17.29 -7.92 15.22
C CYS A 171 -17.03 -8.03 16.73
N ARG A 172 -15.83 -7.64 17.16
CA ARG A 172 -15.44 -7.52 18.56
C ARG A 172 -14.75 -6.18 18.79
N GLY A 173 -14.99 -5.58 19.95
CA GLY A 173 -14.37 -4.33 20.38
C GLY A 173 -15.17 -3.08 20.04
N PHE A 174 -14.46 -1.99 19.80
CA PHE A 174 -14.98 -0.65 19.61
C PHE A 174 -15.85 -0.54 18.34
N ILE A 175 -17.11 -0.13 18.51
CA ILE A 175 -17.97 0.23 17.38
C ILE A 175 -17.60 1.65 16.96
N TRP A 176 -17.25 1.81 15.69
CA TRP A 176 -16.79 3.08 15.13
C TRP A 176 -17.61 3.46 13.90
N ASN A 177 -17.75 4.76 13.69
CA ASN A 177 -18.41 5.30 12.52
C ASN A 177 -17.37 5.61 11.44
N ALA A 178 -17.49 4.95 10.29
CA ALA A 178 -16.59 5.18 9.16
C ALA A 178 -16.64 6.63 8.64
N SER A 179 -17.77 7.32 8.76
CA SER A 179 -17.87 8.72 8.32
C SER A 179 -17.10 9.69 9.22
N ALA A 180 -16.71 9.27 10.43
CA ALA A 180 -15.89 10.08 11.32
C ALA A 180 -14.39 10.00 10.97
N PHE A 181 -14.01 9.06 10.10
CA PHE A 181 -12.64 8.85 9.67
C PHE A 181 -12.26 9.90 8.63
N LYS A 182 -11.41 10.85 9.04
CA LYS A 182 -10.95 11.93 8.15
C LYS A 182 -9.50 11.69 7.75
N PRO A 183 -9.14 11.85 6.46
CA PRO A 183 -7.74 11.80 6.07
C PRO A 183 -6.97 12.98 6.70
N PRO A 184 -5.63 12.92 6.69
CA PRO A 184 -4.82 14.04 7.12
C PRO A 184 -5.07 15.24 6.19
N ASN A 185 -5.65 16.31 6.71
CA ASN A 185 -6.12 17.44 5.88
C ASN A 185 -5.10 18.58 5.73
N VAL A 186 -3.98 18.55 6.45
CA VAL A 186 -3.02 19.66 6.47
C VAL A 186 -1.63 19.14 6.16
N SER A 187 -1.14 19.46 4.96
CA SER A 187 0.26 19.23 4.62
C SER A 187 1.12 20.33 5.25
N LEU A 188 2.15 19.92 5.97
CA LEU A 188 3.14 20.78 6.59
C LEU A 188 4.23 21.11 5.58
N ALA A 189 4.58 22.38 5.50
CA ALA A 189 5.81 22.79 4.83
C ALA A 189 7.01 22.59 5.76
N GLY A 190 8.08 22.00 5.26
CA GLY A 190 9.32 21.86 6.00
C GLY A 190 10.24 23.07 5.81
N SER A 191 11.33 23.08 6.55
CA SER A 191 12.43 24.00 6.29
C SER A 191 13.22 23.53 5.07
N PRO A 192 13.51 24.38 4.06
CA PRO A 192 14.28 23.96 2.90
C PRO A 192 15.70 23.56 3.30
N VAL A 193 16.22 22.50 2.67
CA VAL A 193 17.59 22.00 2.86
C VAL A 193 18.41 22.29 1.62
N ARG A 194 19.56 22.93 1.80
CA ARG A 194 20.55 23.14 0.74
C ARG A 194 21.61 22.05 0.79
N ILE A 195 22.01 21.57 -0.38
CA ILE A 195 23.07 20.58 -0.52
C ILE A 195 24.25 21.27 -1.20
N GLU A 196 25.35 21.44 -0.48
CA GLU A 196 26.55 22.15 -0.95
C GLU A 196 27.78 21.32 -0.56
N ASN A 197 28.67 21.03 -1.51
CA ASN A 197 29.91 20.30 -1.28
C ASN A 197 29.72 18.97 -0.51
N GLY A 198 28.66 18.21 -0.82
CA GLY A 198 28.34 16.94 -0.14
C GLY A 198 27.80 17.10 1.29
N ARG A 199 27.47 18.32 1.71
CA ARG A 199 26.93 18.64 3.04
C ARG A 199 25.53 19.22 2.93
N LEU A 200 24.73 18.96 3.96
CA LEU A 200 23.35 19.40 4.10
C LEU A 200 23.30 20.58 5.06
N HIS A 201 22.71 21.69 4.60
CA HIS A 201 22.58 22.94 5.34
C HIS A 201 21.11 23.34 5.47
N PHE A 202 20.63 23.50 6.69
CA PHE A 202 19.27 23.97 6.95
C PHE A 202 19.13 24.60 8.32
N THR A 203 18.06 25.39 8.50
CA THR A 203 17.71 25.94 9.81
C THR A 203 16.35 25.39 10.23
N LEU A 204 16.31 24.78 11.42
CA LEU A 204 15.10 24.20 11.99
C LEU A 204 14.95 24.69 13.43
N ARG A 205 13.79 25.28 13.76
CA ARG A 205 13.52 25.90 15.08
C ARG A 205 14.64 26.83 15.56
N ARG A 206 15.11 27.72 14.67
CA ARG A 206 16.20 28.70 14.94
C ARG A 206 17.57 28.08 15.26
N LYS A 207 17.76 26.77 15.02
CA LYS A 207 19.06 26.11 15.08
C LYS A 207 19.55 25.80 13.67
N SER A 208 20.80 26.13 13.38
CA SER A 208 21.44 25.79 12.12
C SER A 208 22.06 24.39 12.20
N TYR A 209 21.85 23.61 11.16
CA TYR A 209 22.35 22.25 11.01
C TYR A 209 23.29 22.20 9.81
N THR A 210 24.42 21.53 10.00
CA THR A 210 25.39 21.22 8.95
C THR A 210 25.76 19.74 9.07
N LEU A 211 25.19 18.91 8.21
CA LEU A 211 25.29 17.45 8.28
C LEU A 211 26.02 16.88 7.06
N ALA A 212 26.64 15.71 7.19
CA ALA A 212 27.14 14.96 6.05
C ALA A 212 25.98 14.19 5.38
N LEU A 213 25.96 14.16 4.05
CA LEU A 213 25.09 13.27 3.29
C LEU A 213 25.56 11.80 3.47
N PRO A 214 24.66 10.81 3.52
CA PRO A 214 25.07 9.41 3.58
C PRO A 214 25.83 9.00 2.31
N GLU A 215 26.79 8.08 2.44
CA GLU A 215 27.49 7.50 1.30
C GLU A 215 26.49 6.78 0.36
N GLY A 216 26.74 6.87 -0.95
CA GLY A 216 25.89 6.23 -1.98
C GLY A 216 24.61 7.00 -2.36
N VAL A 217 24.27 8.08 -1.65
CA VAL A 217 23.11 8.91 -2.01
C VAL A 217 23.51 9.98 -3.02
N ASN A 218 22.88 9.96 -4.20
CA ASN A 218 23.12 10.99 -5.20
C ASN A 218 22.40 12.30 -4.84
N ALA A 219 23.16 13.33 -4.49
CA ALA A 219 22.67 14.65 -4.12
C ALA A 219 21.84 15.35 -5.21
N SER A 220 22.11 15.09 -6.50
CA SER A 220 21.45 15.80 -7.61
C SER A 220 19.95 15.53 -7.70
N ASN A 221 19.50 14.40 -7.15
CA ASN A 221 18.12 13.92 -7.27
C ASN A 221 17.31 14.15 -5.98
N LEU A 222 17.88 14.84 -4.99
CA LEU A 222 17.23 15.07 -3.71
C LEU A 222 16.66 16.48 -3.63
N LYS A 223 15.38 16.56 -3.29
CA LYS A 223 14.73 17.81 -2.88
C LYS A 223 14.29 17.67 -1.43
N LEU A 224 15.23 17.91 -0.52
CA LEU A 224 15.02 17.66 0.90
C LEU A 224 14.37 18.86 1.61
N GLU A 225 13.42 18.54 2.48
CA GLU A 225 12.86 19.45 3.46
C GLU A 225 13.05 18.86 4.87
N ALA A 226 13.35 19.72 5.84
CA ALA A 226 13.59 19.36 7.22
C ALA A 226 12.37 19.61 8.09
N PHE A 227 12.01 18.61 8.89
CA PHE A 227 10.87 18.62 9.79
C PHE A 227 11.33 18.31 11.21
N MET A 228 10.63 18.88 12.19
CA MET A 228 10.85 18.53 13.59
C MET A 228 9.83 17.48 14.02
N ALA A 229 10.34 16.31 14.41
CA ALA A 229 9.57 15.29 15.09
C ALA A 229 9.87 15.28 16.60
N LYS A 230 9.15 14.46 17.36
CA LYS A 230 9.19 14.42 18.83
C LYS A 230 10.59 14.12 19.37
N ARG A 231 11.36 13.27 18.70
CA ARG A 231 12.69 12.80 19.12
C ARG A 231 13.84 13.28 18.25
N GLY A 232 13.60 14.11 17.24
CA GLY A 232 14.68 14.60 16.40
C GLY A 232 14.24 15.31 15.13
N ALA A 233 15.23 15.84 14.42
CA ALA A 233 15.04 16.35 13.07
C ALA A 233 14.97 15.19 12.08
N VAL A 234 14.11 15.33 11.10
CA VAL A 234 13.87 14.37 10.03
C VAL A 234 13.97 15.10 8.70
N LEU A 235 14.62 14.49 7.72
CA LEU A 235 14.70 15.02 6.36
C LEU A 235 13.82 14.18 5.44
N ILE A 236 12.96 14.84 4.68
CA ILE A 236 12.02 14.19 3.77
C ILE A 236 12.33 14.65 2.36
N ASN A 237 12.50 13.71 1.44
CA ASN A 237 12.62 14.01 0.02
C ASN A 237 11.23 14.28 -0.57
N THR A 238 10.97 15.52 -0.91
CA THR A 238 9.73 16.00 -1.55
C THR A 238 9.81 15.95 -3.07
N GLY A 239 10.95 15.54 -3.62
CA GLY A 239 11.13 15.27 -5.05
C GLY A 239 10.51 13.94 -5.46
N VAL A 240 10.38 13.76 -6.78
CA VAL A 240 9.97 12.47 -7.37
C VAL A 240 11.23 11.63 -7.55
N ILE A 241 11.21 10.39 -7.05
CA ILE A 241 12.32 9.45 -7.16
C ILE A 241 11.91 8.33 -8.11
N GLN A 242 12.70 8.14 -9.16
CA GLN A 242 12.56 7.02 -10.08
C GLN A 242 13.48 5.87 -9.66
N VAL A 243 12.92 4.67 -9.57
CA VAL A 243 13.65 3.44 -9.24
C VAL A 243 13.24 2.29 -10.16
N PRO A 244 14.07 1.24 -10.32
CA PRO A 244 13.65 0.01 -10.97
C PRO A 244 12.44 -0.63 -10.28
N VAL A 245 11.66 -1.40 -11.03
CA VAL A 245 10.52 -2.14 -10.47
C VAL A 245 10.98 -3.13 -9.41
N GLY A 246 10.25 -3.19 -8.29
CA GLY A 246 10.48 -4.16 -7.22
C GLY A 246 11.39 -3.66 -6.09
N VAL A 247 11.88 -2.42 -6.17
CA VAL A 247 12.56 -1.76 -5.05
C VAL A 247 11.54 -1.49 -3.94
N SER A 248 11.84 -1.97 -2.73
CA SER A 248 10.96 -1.79 -1.58
C SER A 248 11.00 -0.35 -1.07
N ILE A 249 9.87 0.13 -0.54
CA ILE A 249 9.73 1.53 -0.10
C ILE A 249 10.76 1.95 0.98
N ASP A 250 11.21 1.02 1.82
CA ASP A 250 12.22 1.25 2.84
C ASP A 250 13.65 1.41 2.28
N GLU A 251 13.88 0.97 1.04
CA GLU A 251 15.14 1.18 0.31
C GLU A 251 15.15 2.51 -0.46
N VAL A 252 13.97 3.09 -0.72
CA VAL A 252 13.86 4.36 -1.44
C VAL A 252 14.29 5.52 -0.52
N PRO A 253 15.16 6.45 -0.97
CA PRO A 253 15.67 7.57 -0.16
C PRO A 253 14.63 8.70 0.03
N LEU A 254 13.45 8.35 0.57
CA LEU A 254 12.35 9.27 0.86
C LEU A 254 12.49 9.95 2.22
N LEU A 255 13.09 9.25 3.18
CA LEU A 255 13.13 9.66 4.57
C LEU A 255 14.53 9.45 5.13
N PHE A 256 15.00 10.40 5.91
CA PHE A 256 16.24 10.28 6.64
C PHE A 256 16.11 10.81 8.06
N THR A 257 16.80 10.15 8.99
CA THR A 257 16.93 10.58 10.38
C THR A 257 18.28 11.25 10.61
N VAL A 258 18.30 12.25 11.49
CA VAL A 258 19.53 12.94 11.89
C VAL A 258 20.06 12.33 13.19
N GLU A 259 21.27 11.78 13.15
CA GLU A 259 21.91 11.18 14.32
C GLU A 259 23.41 11.50 14.32
N ASN A 260 23.94 12.00 15.44
CA ASN A 260 25.38 12.32 15.60
C ASN A 260 25.96 13.20 14.47
N LYS A 261 25.22 14.25 14.06
CA LYS A 261 25.58 15.16 12.96
C LYS A 261 25.72 14.49 11.58
N THR A 262 25.31 13.23 11.45
CA THR A 262 25.18 12.55 10.16
C THR A 262 23.70 12.31 9.86
N VAL A 263 23.43 12.07 8.60
CA VAL A 263 22.12 11.65 8.11
C VAL A 263 22.18 10.15 7.84
N ARG A 264 21.11 9.43 8.17
CA ARG A 264 21.04 7.98 7.98
C ARG A 264 19.65 7.60 7.46
N PRO A 265 19.54 6.59 6.58
CA PRO A 265 18.26 5.96 6.30
C PRO A 265 17.65 5.42 7.61
N PRO A 266 16.34 5.60 7.84
CA PRO A 266 15.70 5.09 9.04
C PRO A 266 15.62 3.56 9.01
N SER A 267 15.70 2.93 10.18
CA SER A 267 15.20 1.56 10.32
C SER A 267 13.67 1.60 10.29
N VAL A 268 13.09 0.97 9.26
CA VAL A 268 11.63 0.90 9.08
C VAL A 268 11.10 -0.37 9.74
N LEU A 269 10.16 -0.19 10.68
CA LEU A 269 9.44 -1.29 11.33
C LEU A 269 8.12 -1.54 10.59
N SER A 270 7.71 -2.81 10.50
CA SER A 270 6.37 -3.16 10.01
C SER A 270 5.30 -2.81 11.03
N LEU A 271 4.06 -2.68 10.56
CA LEU A 271 2.89 -2.46 11.41
C LEU A 271 2.80 -3.49 12.54
N GLU A 272 3.01 -4.78 12.26
CA GLU A 272 2.84 -5.85 13.27
C GLU A 272 3.81 -5.68 14.45
N LYS A 273 5.05 -5.25 14.18
CA LYS A 273 6.07 -5.00 15.21
C LYS A 273 5.76 -3.79 16.08
N PHE A 274 4.82 -2.94 15.67
CA PHE A 274 4.43 -1.73 16.37
C PHE A 274 3.04 -1.83 17.03
N VAL A 275 2.37 -2.97 16.90
CA VAL A 275 1.12 -3.26 17.63
C VAL A 275 1.45 -3.44 19.11
N CYS A 276 0.62 -2.87 19.99
CA CYS A 276 0.79 -3.02 21.44
C CYS A 276 0.72 -4.51 21.82
N GLU A 277 1.67 -4.98 22.64
CA GLU A 277 1.57 -6.31 23.25
C GLU A 277 0.26 -6.40 24.03
N LYS A 278 -0.48 -7.49 23.83
CA LYS A 278 -1.59 -7.79 24.74
C LYS A 278 -0.98 -8.11 26.09
N ALA A 279 -1.39 -7.39 27.13
CA ALA A 279 -1.07 -7.78 28.50
C ALA A 279 -1.42 -9.25 28.65
N SER A 280 -0.42 -10.12 28.81
CA SER A 280 -0.67 -11.49 29.21
C SER A 280 -1.33 -11.38 30.56
N VAL A 281 -2.60 -11.77 30.64
CA VAL A 281 -3.19 -12.09 31.93
C VAL A 281 -2.32 -13.21 32.47
N ASN A 282 -1.40 -12.86 33.38
CA ASN A 282 -0.67 -13.81 34.18
C ASN A 282 -1.72 -14.50 35.03
N THR A 283 -2.35 -15.54 34.47
CA THR A 283 -3.02 -16.57 35.25
C THR A 283 -1.95 -17.11 36.18
N THR A 284 -2.05 -16.66 37.42
CA THR A 284 -1.18 -17.04 38.51
C THR A 284 -1.15 -18.56 38.54
N LYS A 285 0.07 -19.13 38.60
CA LYS A 285 0.29 -20.54 38.87
C LYS A 285 -0.60 -20.97 40.04
N SER A 286 -1.58 -21.83 39.76
CA SER A 286 -2.03 -22.83 40.72
C SER A 286 -1.86 -24.18 40.06
N ALA A 287 -1.31 -25.09 40.85
CA ALA A 287 -0.75 -26.35 40.46
C ALA A 287 -1.77 -27.33 39.87
N GLY A 288 -1.29 -28.11 38.89
CA GLY A 288 -1.58 -29.54 38.75
C GLY A 288 -2.94 -29.94 38.19
N GLU A 289 -2.98 -30.30 36.90
CA GLU A 289 -3.38 -31.66 36.51
C GLU A 289 -3.00 -31.93 35.03
N ASN A 290 -2.30 -33.04 34.82
CA ASN A 290 -2.00 -33.61 33.51
C ASN A 290 -3.29 -34.21 32.93
N VAL A 291 -3.73 -33.73 31.77
CA VAL A 291 -4.58 -34.55 30.88
C VAL A 291 -4.13 -34.37 29.44
N THR A 292 -3.41 -35.39 28.96
CA THR A 292 -3.22 -35.71 27.55
C THR A 292 -4.57 -36.07 26.95
N ALA A 293 -4.95 -35.44 25.84
CA ALA A 293 -6.05 -35.94 25.00
C ALA A 293 -5.76 -35.64 23.52
N ASN A 294 -5.13 -36.62 22.85
CA ASN A 294 -5.45 -36.92 21.47
C ASN A 294 -6.96 -37.19 21.39
N SER A 295 -7.67 -36.57 20.45
CA SER A 295 -8.80 -37.26 19.83
C SER A 295 -9.08 -36.69 18.44
N THR A 296 -8.89 -37.56 17.47
CA THR A 296 -9.46 -37.55 16.13
C THR A 296 -10.98 -37.47 16.24
N ASP A 297 -11.63 -36.50 15.59
CA ASP A 297 -13.08 -36.53 15.40
C ASP A 297 -13.46 -36.21 13.95
N THR A 298 -13.75 -37.31 13.26
CA THR A 298 -14.44 -37.42 11.98
C THR A 298 -15.90 -36.96 12.14
N PRO A 299 -16.47 -36.16 11.23
CA PRO A 299 -17.90 -35.85 11.31
C PRO A 299 -18.75 -37.04 10.86
N HIS A 300 -19.51 -37.62 11.80
CA HIS A 300 -20.62 -38.52 11.50
C HIS A 300 -21.79 -37.73 10.88
N THR A 301 -22.13 -38.06 9.64
CA THR A 301 -23.33 -37.59 8.94
C THR A 301 -24.49 -38.56 9.21
N PRO A 302 -25.60 -38.15 9.85
CA PRO A 302 -26.87 -38.88 9.73
C PRO A 302 -27.63 -38.42 8.47
N PRO A 303 -28.27 -39.34 7.72
CA PRO A 303 -28.99 -39.01 6.49
C PRO A 303 -30.35 -38.38 6.80
N ILE A 304 -30.59 -37.16 6.29
CA ILE A 304 -31.92 -36.54 6.35
C ILE A 304 -32.74 -37.04 5.15
N LYS A 305 -33.79 -37.82 5.46
CA LYS A 305 -34.89 -38.17 4.57
C LYS A 305 -35.62 -36.91 4.11
N THR A 306 -35.74 -36.73 2.80
CA THR A 306 -36.62 -35.75 2.16
C THR A 306 -38.05 -36.26 2.12
N THR A 307 -39.00 -35.48 2.63
CA THR A 307 -40.41 -35.56 2.23
C THR A 307 -40.99 -34.13 2.26
N PRO A 308 -41.72 -33.69 1.21
CA PRO A 308 -42.08 -32.29 1.03
C PRO A 308 -43.40 -31.95 1.76
N SER A 309 -43.44 -30.81 2.44
CA SER A 309 -44.69 -30.19 2.87
C SER A 309 -44.68 -28.69 2.57
N HIS A 310 -45.72 -28.29 1.86
CA HIS A 310 -46.05 -26.93 1.42
C HIS A 310 -46.36 -25.99 2.62
N PRO A 311 -46.42 -24.66 2.42
CA PRO A 311 -46.06 -23.67 3.43
C PRO A 311 -47.19 -23.36 4.41
N THR A 312 -46.83 -22.96 5.62
CA THR A 312 -47.73 -22.17 6.48
C THR A 312 -47.14 -20.79 6.66
N SER A 313 -47.93 -19.78 6.29
CA SER A 313 -47.63 -18.37 6.45
C SER A 313 -47.75 -17.98 7.91
N THR A 314 -46.71 -17.34 8.44
CA THR A 314 -46.82 -16.50 9.63
C THR A 314 -45.99 -15.25 9.41
N LYS A 315 -46.71 -14.14 9.25
CA LYS A 315 -46.20 -12.77 9.31
C LYS A 315 -45.52 -12.57 10.67
N GLU A 316 -44.25 -12.20 10.66
CA GLU A 316 -43.67 -11.47 11.79
C GLU A 316 -42.68 -10.42 11.29
N ASN A 317 -42.86 -9.22 11.82
CA ASN A 317 -42.28 -7.97 11.35
C ASN A 317 -40.76 -7.94 11.53
N SER A 318 -40.01 -7.87 10.43
CA SER A 318 -38.61 -7.42 10.46
C SER A 318 -38.44 -6.18 9.60
N LYS A 319 -38.07 -5.08 10.25
CA LYS A 319 -37.76 -3.80 9.63
C LYS A 319 -36.57 -3.98 8.69
N ILE A 320 -36.82 -3.73 7.41
CA ILE A 320 -35.81 -3.62 6.37
C ILE A 320 -35.03 -2.32 6.62
N CYS A 321 -33.80 -2.41 7.10
CA CYS A 321 -32.80 -1.35 6.97
C CYS A 321 -31.84 -1.75 5.86
N GLY A 322 -32.22 -1.49 4.61
CA GLY A 322 -31.28 -1.46 3.49
C GLY A 322 -30.51 -0.15 3.51
N PRO A 323 -29.19 -0.13 3.23
CA PRO A 323 -28.54 1.09 2.81
C PRO A 323 -28.61 1.19 1.29
N ALA A 324 -29.30 2.24 0.87
CA ALA A 324 -29.17 2.84 -0.44
C ALA A 324 -27.70 3.09 -0.78
N PHE A 325 -27.35 2.80 -2.03
CA PHE A 325 -26.15 3.27 -2.68
C PHE A 325 -26.11 4.81 -2.62
N ILE A 326 -25.18 5.37 -1.84
CA ILE A 326 -24.65 6.71 -2.10
C ILE A 326 -23.31 6.49 -2.81
N ILE A 327 -23.34 6.64 -4.14
CA ILE A 327 -22.16 6.94 -4.93
C ILE A 327 -21.86 8.41 -4.68
N LEU A 328 -20.85 8.73 -3.87
CA LEU A 328 -20.25 10.06 -3.89
C LEU A 328 -18.98 9.98 -4.73
N ALA A 329 -19.12 10.45 -5.97
CA ALA A 329 -18.02 10.74 -6.86
C ALA A 329 -17.21 11.91 -6.29
N THR A 330 -15.98 11.65 -5.86
CA THR A 330 -14.94 12.67 -5.78
C THR A 330 -14.08 12.57 -7.03
N THR A 331 -14.67 12.94 -8.17
CA THR A 331 -13.97 13.23 -9.42
C THR A 331 -14.13 14.71 -9.72
N THR A 332 -13.48 15.56 -8.92
CA THR A 332 -13.27 16.98 -9.24
C THR A 332 -12.11 17.46 -8.38
N GLY A 333 -10.90 17.44 -8.94
CA GLY A 333 -9.69 17.91 -8.27
C GLY A 333 -8.42 17.86 -9.12
N LEU A 334 -8.39 17.08 -10.20
CA LEU A 334 -7.16 16.86 -10.99
C LEU A 334 -7.17 17.46 -12.41
N LEU A 335 -8.07 18.39 -12.73
CA LEU A 335 -8.09 19.08 -14.03
C LEU A 335 -8.30 20.60 -13.93
N LEU A 336 -7.55 21.27 -13.06
CA LEU A 336 -7.36 22.73 -13.15
C LEU A 336 -6.05 23.15 -12.48
N ARG A 337 -4.93 22.80 -13.11
CA ARG A 337 -3.69 23.57 -13.04
C ARG A 337 -2.73 23.16 -14.17
N ARG A 338 -3.04 23.63 -15.37
CA ARG A 338 -2.03 23.91 -16.40
C ARG A 338 -2.06 25.42 -16.64
N HIS A 339 -0.99 26.08 -16.21
CA HIS A 339 -0.33 27.05 -17.07
C HIS A 339 0.79 26.29 -17.79
#